data_AF-A0A951MRW6-F1
#
_entry.id   AF-A0A951MRW6-F1
#
_cell.length_a   1.000
_cell.length_b   1.000
_cell.length_c   1.000
_cell.angle_alpha   90.00
_cell.angle_beta   90.00
_cell.angle_gamma   90.00
#
_symmetry.space_group_name_H-M   'P 1'
#
loop_
_entity.id
_entity.type
_entity.pdbx_description
1 polymer ?
#
loop_
_entity_poly.entity_id
_entity_poly.type
_entity_poly.pdbx_seq_one_letter_code
_entity_poly.pdbx_strand_id
1 'polypeptide(L)'
;MPDSRERAATARPGWLSLGLLMVMALALAWAVQEAAWLEQMDYLVPVVLWAVATGALLGWLRWSIVAVLPLAAVVGTGIVIWTVGGEYHPELDQAGRAFALRAEAVDWTITVLRTGYPAEMSPYAIGLGALGWVTTFMAGFTVYR
;
A
#
# COMPACT_ATOMS: atom_id res chain seq x y z
N MET A 1 29.64 -7.51 -13.93
CA MET A 1 28.24 -7.15 -13.65
C MET A 1 27.79 -6.23 -14.77
N PRO A 2 26.68 -6.49 -15.49
CA PRO A 2 26.21 -5.58 -16.54
C PRO A 2 25.93 -4.20 -15.94
N ASP A 3 26.28 -3.16 -16.67
CA ASP A 3 26.22 -1.79 -16.20
C ASP A 3 24.76 -1.38 -15.96
N SER A 4 24.49 -0.53 -14.97
CA SER A 4 23.11 -0.14 -14.62
C SER A 4 22.38 0.55 -15.78
N ARG A 5 23.15 1.19 -16.68
CA ARG A 5 22.68 1.81 -17.92
C ARG A 5 22.28 0.81 -18.99
N GLU A 6 23.01 -0.29 -19.17
CA GLU A 6 22.63 -1.35 -20.11
C GLU A 6 21.35 -2.06 -19.67
N ARG A 7 21.17 -2.23 -18.34
CA ARG A 7 19.94 -2.80 -17.76
C ARG A 7 18.72 -1.93 -17.99
N ALA A 8 18.85 -0.61 -17.90
CA ALA A 8 17.76 0.31 -18.23
C ALA A 8 17.38 0.24 -19.72
N ALA A 9 18.35 -0.03 -20.61
CA ALA A 9 18.16 -0.09 -22.05
C ALA A 9 17.52 -1.41 -22.54
N THR A 10 17.81 -2.55 -21.91
CA THR A 10 17.17 -3.85 -22.22
C THR A 10 15.82 -4.06 -21.53
N ALA A 11 15.44 -3.20 -20.59
CA ALA A 11 14.18 -3.24 -19.84
C ALA A 11 12.91 -2.79 -20.61
N ARG A 12 12.97 -2.54 -21.92
CA ARG A 12 11.83 -2.06 -22.73
C ARG A 12 10.51 -2.84 -22.54
N PRO A 13 10.50 -4.18 -22.43
CA PRO A 13 9.25 -4.92 -22.15
C PRO A 13 8.74 -4.67 -20.72
N GLY A 14 9.65 -4.59 -19.74
CA GLY A 14 9.31 -4.37 -18.33
C GLY A 14 8.63 -3.03 -18.08
N TRP A 15 9.04 -1.98 -18.79
CA TRP A 15 8.41 -0.65 -18.66
C TRP A 15 6.96 -0.62 -19.17
N LEU A 16 6.67 -1.30 -20.27
CA LEU A 16 5.29 -1.41 -20.78
C LEU A 16 4.43 -2.23 -19.82
N SER A 17 4.94 -3.36 -19.32
CA SER A 17 4.24 -4.17 -18.32
C SER A 17 4.01 -3.40 -17.02
N LEU A 18 4.97 -2.60 -16.57
CA LEU A 18 4.83 -1.76 -15.38
C LEU A 18 3.78 -0.65 -15.59
N GLY A 19 3.77 -0.03 -16.77
CA GLY A 19 2.76 0.97 -17.14
C GLY A 19 1.34 0.38 -17.13
N LEU A 20 1.17 -0.80 -17.74
CA LEU A 20 -0.10 -1.52 -17.71
C LEU A 20 -0.51 -1.92 -16.29
N LEU A 21 0.43 -2.42 -15.49
CA LEU A 21 0.19 -2.74 -14.09
C LEU A 21 -0.27 -1.51 -13.30
N MET A 22 0.35 -0.35 -13.54
CA MET A 22 -0.04 0.90 -12.89
C MET A 22 -1.48 1.29 -13.24
N VAL A 23 -1.85 1.21 -14.52
CA VAL A 23 -3.23 1.49 -14.98
C VAL A 23 -4.21 0.52 -14.34
N MET A 24 -3.89 -0.78 -14.28
CA MET A 24 -4.75 -1.78 -13.64
C MET A 24 -4.90 -1.54 -12.13
N ALA A 25 -3.81 -1.21 -11.44
CA ALA A 25 -3.83 -0.91 -10.01
C ALA A 25 -4.67 0.33 -9.68
N LEU A 26 -4.54 1.39 -10.50
CA LEU A 26 -5.35 2.61 -10.38
C LEU A 26 -6.82 2.36 -10.70
N ALA A 27 -7.11 1.62 -11.78
CA ALA A 27 -8.48 1.25 -12.13
C ALA A 27 -9.15 0.43 -11.01
N LEU A 28 -8.41 -0.48 -10.39
CA LEU A 28 -8.89 -1.23 -9.22
C LEU A 28 -9.13 -0.31 -8.03
N ALA A 29 -8.20 0.59 -7.71
CA ALA A 29 -8.35 1.54 -6.60
C ALA A 29 -9.60 2.41 -6.79
N TRP A 30 -9.81 2.98 -7.98
CA TRP A 30 -11.00 3.76 -8.30
C TRP A 30 -12.28 2.94 -8.24
N ALA A 31 -12.29 1.71 -8.78
CA ALA A 31 -13.47 0.86 -8.71
C ALA A 31 -13.88 0.55 -7.25
N VAL A 32 -12.90 0.36 -6.35
CA VAL A 32 -13.17 0.15 -4.93
C VAL A 32 -13.65 1.44 -4.25
N GLN A 33 -13.08 2.60 -4.60
CA GLN A 33 -13.54 3.91 -4.11
C GLN A 33 -14.97 4.22 -4.55
N GLU A 34 -15.31 4.00 -5.83
CA GLU A 34 -16.66 4.23 -6.37
C GLU A 34 -17.71 3.29 -5.78
N ALA A 35 -17.30 2.10 -5.32
CA ALA A 35 -18.18 1.20 -4.61
C ALA A 35 -18.58 1.72 -3.21
N ALA A 36 -17.96 2.81 -2.72
CA ALA A 36 -18.36 3.59 -1.56
C ALA A 36 -18.59 2.75 -0.28
N TRP A 37 -17.73 1.75 -0.05
CA TRP A 37 -17.75 0.92 1.16
C TRP A 37 -17.36 1.71 2.42
N LEU A 38 -16.60 2.78 2.25
CA LEU A 38 -16.19 3.73 3.29
C LEU A 38 -16.41 5.15 2.77
N GLU A 39 -16.66 6.09 3.69
CA GLU A 39 -16.76 7.51 3.35
C GLU A 39 -15.40 8.13 3.00
N GLN A 40 -14.33 7.65 3.64
CA GLN A 40 -12.95 8.09 3.45
C GLN A 40 -12.15 6.96 2.76
N MET A 41 -11.84 7.12 1.47
CA MET A 41 -11.09 6.13 0.66
C MET A 41 -10.01 6.72 -0.23
N ASP A 42 -9.72 8.01 -0.16
CA ASP A 42 -8.75 8.67 -1.03
C ASP A 42 -7.33 8.15 -0.82
N TYR A 43 -7.05 7.50 0.31
CA TYR A 43 -5.79 6.83 0.65
C TYR A 43 -5.42 5.68 -0.29
N LEU A 44 -6.37 5.06 -0.99
CA LEU A 44 -6.11 3.88 -1.80
C LEU A 44 -5.15 4.15 -2.97
N VAL A 45 -5.39 5.25 -3.69
CA VAL A 45 -4.59 5.67 -4.83
C VAL A 45 -3.11 5.85 -4.46
N PRO A 46 -2.73 6.66 -3.44
CA PRO A 46 -1.34 6.79 -3.06
C PRO A 46 -0.73 5.46 -2.57
N VAL A 47 -1.48 4.61 -1.86
CA VAL A 47 -0.99 3.29 -1.42
C VAL A 47 -0.58 2.42 -2.62
N VAL A 48 -1.45 2.27 -3.63
CA VAL A 48 -1.14 1.41 -4.78
C VAL A 48 -0.02 1.99 -5.65
N LEU A 49 0.05 3.32 -5.81
CA LEU A 49 1.12 3.98 -6.55
C LEU A 49 2.49 3.71 -5.91
N TRP A 50 2.58 3.92 -4.59
CA TRP A 50 3.82 3.69 -3.87
C TRP A 50 4.20 2.22 -3.81
N ALA A 51 3.23 1.31 -3.71
CA ALA A 51 3.47 -0.12 -3.70
C ALA A 51 4.06 -0.60 -5.03
N VAL A 52 3.49 -0.19 -6.18
CA VAL A 52 4.04 -0.51 -7.51
C VAL A 52 5.45 0.06 -7.66
N ALA A 53 5.65 1.33 -7.29
CA ALA A 53 6.97 1.98 -7.39
C ALA A 53 8.03 1.28 -6.52
N THR A 54 7.68 0.95 -5.27
CA THR A 54 8.58 0.26 -4.33
C THR A 54 8.86 -1.17 -4.79
N GLY A 55 7.84 -1.89 -5.27
CA GLY A 55 7.98 -3.22 -5.84
C GLY A 55 8.94 -3.22 -7.02
N ALA A 56 8.72 -2.35 -8.00
CA ALA A 56 9.59 -2.22 -9.17
C ALA A 56 11.04 -1.88 -8.79
N LEU A 57 11.23 -0.94 -7.87
CA LEU A 57 12.55 -0.53 -7.39
C LEU A 57 13.29 -1.70 -6.72
N LEU A 58 12.65 -2.39 -5.77
CA LEU A 58 13.28 -3.51 -5.06
C LEU A 58 13.49 -4.73 -5.96
N GLY A 59 12.60 -4.95 -6.94
CA GLY A 59 12.74 -5.98 -7.98
C GLY A 59 13.99 -5.72 -8.81
N TRP A 60 14.18 -4.48 -9.25
CA TRP A 60 15.32 -4.06 -10.05
C TRP A 60 16.67 -4.19 -9.32
N LEU A 61 16.70 -3.96 -8.01
CA LEU A 61 17.91 -4.09 -7.18
C LEU A 61 18.39 -5.54 -6.97
N ARG A 62 17.55 -6.54 -7.27
CA ARG A 62 17.85 -8.00 -7.14
C ARG A 62 18.41 -8.42 -5.78
N TRP A 63 18.03 -7.72 -4.70
CA TRP A 63 18.43 -8.09 -3.33
C TRP A 63 17.87 -9.46 -2.93
N SER A 64 18.42 -10.06 -1.86
CA SER A 64 17.87 -11.31 -1.32
C SER A 64 16.41 -11.11 -0.91
N ILE A 65 15.55 -12.08 -1.23
CA ILE A 65 14.12 -12.07 -0.85
C ILE A 65 13.98 -11.92 0.67
N VAL A 66 14.89 -12.53 1.43
CA VAL A 66 14.93 -12.46 2.90
C VAL A 66 15.14 -11.03 3.41
N ALA A 67 15.81 -10.16 2.63
CA ALA A 67 15.97 -8.76 2.97
C ALA A 67 14.83 -7.87 2.42
N VAL A 68 14.34 -8.19 1.22
CA VAL A 68 13.29 -7.42 0.55
C VAL A 68 11.95 -7.49 1.28
N LEU A 69 11.52 -8.69 1.70
CA LEU A 69 10.19 -8.85 2.31
C LEU A 69 10.03 -8.08 3.63
N PRO A 70 10.99 -8.14 4.59
CA PRO A 70 10.90 -7.32 5.80
C PRO A 70 10.94 -5.82 5.49
N LEU A 71 11.78 -5.40 4.54
CA LEU A 71 11.85 -4.00 4.13
C LEU A 71 10.52 -3.53 3.52
N ALA A 72 9.93 -4.32 2.64
CA ALA A 72 8.65 -4.02 2.03
C ALA A 72 7.51 -3.97 3.07
N ALA A 73 7.57 -4.82 4.09
CA ALA A 73 6.62 -4.75 5.21
C ALA A 73 6.76 -3.44 5.99
N VAL A 74 7.99 -3.06 6.36
CA VAL A 74 8.24 -1.81 7.11
C VAL A 74 7.80 -0.58 6.31
N VAL A 75 8.19 -0.51 5.03
CA VAL A 75 7.80 0.61 4.14
C VAL A 75 6.29 0.63 3.94
N GLY A 76 5.68 -0.53 3.68
CA GLY A 76 4.24 -0.65 3.47
C GLY A 76 3.44 -0.24 4.69
N THR A 77 3.83 -0.70 5.89
CA THR A 77 3.22 -0.26 7.15
C THR A 77 3.32 1.24 7.31
N GLY A 78 4.50 1.83 7.06
CA GLY A 78 4.68 3.28 7.12
C GLY A 78 3.77 4.04 6.18
N ILE A 79 3.66 3.59 4.92
CA ILE A 79 2.81 4.23 3.91
C ILE A 79 1.33 4.08 4.23
N VAL A 80 0.86 2.89 4.62
CA VAL A 80 -0.54 2.68 4.99
C VAL A 80 -0.93 3.53 6.20
N ILE A 81 -0.11 3.56 7.25
CA ILE A 81 -0.35 4.41 8.43
C ILE A 81 -0.37 5.89 8.03
N TRP A 82 0.57 6.31 7.17
CA TRP A 82 0.66 7.69 6.73
C TRP A 82 -0.57 8.13 5.91
N THR A 83 -0.99 7.33 4.93
CA THR A 83 -2.09 7.67 4.03
C THR A 83 -3.44 7.56 4.74
N VAL A 84 -3.69 6.45 5.46
CA VAL A 84 -4.94 6.26 6.20
C VAL A 84 -5.02 7.25 7.36
N GLY A 85 -3.95 7.39 8.15
CA GLY A 85 -3.93 8.33 9.26
C GLY A 85 -4.05 9.79 8.80
N GLY A 86 -3.53 10.12 7.62
CA GLY A 86 -3.69 11.45 7.05
C GLY A 86 -5.10 11.78 6.59
N GLU A 87 -5.90 10.76 6.28
CA GLU A 87 -7.28 10.94 5.87
C GLU A 87 -8.25 10.96 7.05
N TYR A 88 -8.06 10.05 8.02
CA TYR A 88 -8.94 9.93 9.20
C TYR A 88 -8.59 10.91 10.32
N HIS A 89 -7.34 11.35 10.43
CA HIS A 89 -6.87 12.29 11.47
C HIS A 89 -5.98 13.41 10.87
N PRO A 90 -6.54 14.24 9.97
CA PRO A 90 -5.77 15.24 9.23
C PRO A 90 -5.10 16.27 10.15
N GLU A 91 -5.69 16.58 11.29
CA GLU A 91 -5.23 17.56 12.28
C GLU A 91 -4.05 17.10 13.13
N LEU A 92 -3.78 15.80 13.18
CA LEU A 92 -2.70 15.23 14.00
C LEU A 92 -1.37 15.18 13.23
N ASP A 93 -0.27 15.22 13.98
CA ASP A 93 1.05 14.90 13.45
C ASP A 93 1.21 13.38 13.22
N GLN A 94 2.32 12.95 12.62
CA GLN A 94 2.48 11.52 12.25
C GLN A 94 2.49 10.58 13.46
N ALA A 95 3.08 11.00 14.57
CA ALA A 95 3.05 10.22 15.80
C ALA A 95 1.63 10.16 16.37
N GLY A 96 0.93 11.28 16.44
CA GLY A 96 -0.47 11.37 16.87
C GLY A 96 -1.39 10.48 16.04
N ARG A 97 -1.25 10.51 14.70
CA ARG A 97 -2.01 9.65 13.76
C ARG A 97 -1.80 8.17 14.07
N ALA A 98 -0.56 7.74 14.29
CA ALA A 98 -0.27 6.34 14.60
C ALA A 98 -0.88 5.90 15.95
N PHE A 99 -0.83 6.77 16.97
CA PHE A 99 -1.45 6.49 18.26
C PHE A 99 -2.98 6.49 18.19
N ALA A 100 -3.58 7.39 17.42
CA ALA A 100 -5.02 7.46 17.20
C ALA A 100 -5.53 6.21 16.48
N LEU A 101 -4.91 5.84 15.35
CA LEU A 101 -5.24 4.60 14.61
C LEU A 101 -5.08 3.36 15.49
N ARG A 102 -4.06 3.32 16.36
CA ARG A 102 -3.90 2.24 17.33
C ARG A 102 -5.08 2.19 18.32
N ALA A 103 -5.49 3.33 18.85
CA ALA A 103 -6.60 3.40 19.80
C ALA A 103 -7.90 2.92 19.13
N GLU A 104 -8.20 3.43 17.94
CA GLU A 104 -9.37 3.01 17.15
C GLU A 104 -9.33 1.51 16.82
N ALA A 105 -8.17 0.96 16.46
CA ALA A 105 -8.05 -0.47 16.21
C ALA A 105 -8.34 -1.33 17.46
N VAL A 106 -7.93 -0.86 18.65
CA VAL A 106 -8.23 -1.55 19.90
C VAL A 106 -9.72 -1.49 20.22
N ASP A 107 -10.32 -0.30 20.14
CA ASP A 107 -11.73 -0.08 20.45
C ASP A 107 -12.64 -0.81 19.45
N TRP A 108 -12.28 -0.79 18.17
CA TRP A 108 -12.92 -1.58 17.12
C TRP A 108 -12.89 -3.07 17.44
N THR A 109 -11.72 -3.60 17.82
CA THR A 109 -11.58 -5.03 18.13
C THR A 109 -12.46 -5.42 19.32
N ILE A 110 -12.46 -4.59 20.37
CA ILE A 110 -13.32 -4.81 21.55
C ILE A 110 -14.80 -4.78 21.15
N THR A 111 -15.20 -3.83 20.31
CA THR A 111 -16.57 -3.66 19.85
C THR A 111 -17.04 -4.80 18.97
N VAL A 112 -16.23 -5.23 18.00
CA VAL A 112 -16.51 -6.41 17.16
C VAL A 112 -16.71 -7.66 18.01
N LEU A 113 -15.87 -7.86 19.03
CA LEU A 113 -15.98 -9.02 19.93
C LEU A 113 -17.21 -8.96 20.86
N ARG A 114 -17.75 -7.77 21.13
CA ARG A 114 -18.86 -7.58 22.09
C ARG A 114 -20.22 -7.40 21.43
N THR A 115 -20.31 -6.57 20.40
CA THR A 115 -21.57 -6.10 19.80
C THR A 115 -21.63 -6.30 18.28
N GLY A 116 -20.49 -6.52 17.62
CA GLY A 116 -20.41 -6.86 16.19
C GLY A 116 -20.48 -5.68 15.21
N TYR A 117 -20.89 -4.49 15.65
CA TYR A 117 -21.05 -3.31 14.79
C TYR A 117 -20.23 -2.12 15.30
N PRO A 118 -18.97 -1.97 14.85
CA PRO A 118 -18.13 -0.83 15.18
C PRO A 118 -18.52 0.42 14.38
N ALA A 119 -18.35 1.60 14.99
CA ALA A 119 -18.56 2.88 14.33
C ALA A 119 -17.29 3.34 13.59
N GLU A 120 -16.12 3.00 14.12
CA GLU A 120 -14.83 3.32 13.51
C GLU A 120 -14.58 2.39 12.32
N MET A 121 -14.24 2.95 11.15
CA MET A 121 -13.92 2.14 9.97
C MET A 121 -12.44 2.21 9.56
N SER A 122 -11.64 2.99 10.29
CA SER A 122 -10.19 3.09 10.03
C SER A 122 -9.45 1.74 10.12
N PRO A 123 -9.82 0.76 10.98
CA PRO A 123 -9.14 -0.53 10.98
C PRO A 123 -9.45 -1.36 9.74
N TYR A 124 -10.65 -1.22 9.20
CA TYR A 124 -11.01 -1.80 7.90
C TYR A 124 -10.23 -1.12 6.77
N ALA A 125 -10.09 0.21 6.82
CA ALA A 125 -9.28 0.98 5.87
C ALA A 125 -7.80 0.56 5.89
N ILE A 126 -7.21 0.34 7.08
CA ILE A 126 -5.85 -0.20 7.22
C ILE A 126 -5.74 -1.57 6.57
N GLY A 127 -6.70 -2.46 6.81
CA GLY A 127 -6.73 -3.79 6.20
C GLY A 127 -6.78 -3.73 4.68
N LEU A 128 -7.64 -2.86 4.14
CA LEU A 128 -7.80 -2.67 2.70
C LEU A 128 -6.56 -2.03 2.05
N GLY A 129 -5.95 -1.05 2.72
CA GLY A 129 -4.66 -0.48 2.33
C GLY A 129 -3.53 -1.52 2.34
N ALA A 130 -3.47 -2.39 3.35
CA ALA A 130 -2.49 -3.46 3.43
C ALA A 130 -2.66 -4.49 2.28
N LEU A 131 -3.90 -4.86 1.96
CA LEU A 131 -4.21 -5.74 0.83
C LEU A 131 -3.81 -5.09 -0.51
N GLY A 132 -4.14 -3.81 -0.69
CA GLY A 132 -3.72 -3.03 -1.85
C GLY A 132 -2.20 -2.99 -2.00
N TRP A 133 -1.50 -2.69 -0.89
CA TRP A 133 -0.04 -2.68 -0.83
C TRP A 133 0.57 -4.01 -1.25
N VAL A 134 0.22 -5.11 -0.55
CA VAL A 134 0.83 -6.42 -0.80
C VAL A 134 0.61 -6.88 -2.23
N THR A 135 -0.61 -6.74 -2.74
CA THR A 135 -0.97 -7.21 -4.09
C THR A 135 -0.18 -6.46 -5.17
N THR A 136 -0.17 -5.14 -5.09
CA THR A 136 0.45 -4.29 -6.12
C THR A 136 1.98 -4.24 -5.98
N PHE A 137 2.50 -4.30 -4.75
CA PHE A 137 3.93 -4.47 -4.49
C PHE A 137 4.45 -5.76 -5.10
N MET A 138 3.79 -6.90 -4.84
CA MET A 138 4.22 -8.19 -5.36
C MET A 138 4.19 -8.20 -6.89
N ALA A 139 3.13 -7.66 -7.49
CA ALA A 139 3.04 -7.52 -8.94
C ALA A 139 4.21 -6.67 -9.49
N GLY A 140 4.47 -5.50 -8.92
CA GLY A 140 5.57 -4.62 -9.34
C GLY A 140 6.95 -5.25 -9.15
N PHE A 141 7.14 -5.99 -8.05
CA PHE A 141 8.37 -6.71 -7.73
C PHE A 141 8.66 -7.81 -8.75
N THR A 142 7.63 -8.56 -9.16
CA THR A 142 7.81 -9.66 -10.13
C THR A 142 8.17 -9.21 -11.54
N VAL A 143 7.83 -7.98 -11.95
CA VAL A 143 8.14 -7.47 -13.30
C VAL A 143 9.65 -7.42 -13.58
N TYR A 144 10.47 -7.17 -12.55
CA TYR A 144 11.92 -6.96 -12.69
C TYR A 144 12.80 -8.01 -12.00
N ARG A 145 12.19 -9.03 -11.38
CA ARG A 145 12.89 -10.10 -10.67
C ARG A 145 13.43 -11.15 -11.64
#